data_AF-A0A238YNS3-F1
#
_entry.id   AF-A0A238YNS3-F1
#
_cell.length_a   1.000
_cell.length_b   1.000
_cell.length_c   1.000
_cell.angle_alpha   90.00
_cell.angle_beta   90.00
_cell.angle_gamma   90.00
#
_symmetry.space_group_name_H-M   'P 1'
#
loop_
_entity.id
_entity.type
_entity.pdbx_description
1 polymer ?
#
loop_
_entity_poly.entity_id
_entity_poly.type
_entity_poly.pdbx_seq_one_letter_code
_entity_poly.pdbx_strand_id
1 'polypeptide(L)'
;MKRQITAGFLAAAVGVFGLSPAAYADTTTTLTATEMAAAVDAIVTATKAASVPGWTADVRFAGDDVQSKLSVDAPNGHASVSYNGQVQVYAVDHQGMYGVISNATQRAALKSIGRPGVRYVYEVDKSVDLGTPVSFAGSDTFSTISASKVSHDDGTTDYTGELDEQSTMTWRVDAAGVLTGVDLTDEFTFAFSYGPQAVTMPTAAQSISTSGLQRVTAAYQMPANLKNAANSAASAGRAKSGSRTTKVAAVRAQARKLAQRLGGADAGTDIVRVTNISNGVRIYGTNPYTKQKISYQVTVSSSKKVSVKKG
;
A
#
# COMPACT_ATOMS: atom_id res chain seq x y z
N MET A 1 18.64 -18.07 28.91
CA MET A 1 18.50 -17.47 30.26
C MET A 1 17.06 -17.01 30.41
N LYS A 2 16.26 -17.70 31.23
CA LYS A 2 14.84 -17.37 31.46
C LYS A 2 14.75 -16.10 32.29
N ARG A 3 13.84 -15.17 31.93
CA ARG A 3 13.35 -14.14 32.85
C ARG A 3 11.84 -14.16 32.85
N GLN A 4 11.30 -14.46 34.04
CA GLN A 4 9.92 -14.27 34.43
C GLN A 4 9.60 -12.76 34.45
N ILE A 5 8.36 -12.40 34.13
CA ILE A 5 7.70 -11.23 34.70
C ILE A 5 6.60 -11.77 35.61
N THR A 6 6.81 -11.58 36.91
CA THR A 6 5.86 -11.92 37.97
C THR A 6 4.75 -10.87 37.99
N ALA A 7 3.51 -11.33 38.11
CA ALA A 7 2.35 -10.48 38.34
C ALA A 7 2.42 -9.78 39.71
N GLY A 8 1.86 -8.57 39.76
CA GLY A 8 1.63 -7.82 40.99
C GLY A 8 0.56 -6.76 40.77
N PHE A 9 -0.71 -7.19 40.75
CA PHE A 9 -1.84 -6.30 41.02
C PHE A 9 -1.88 -6.02 42.52
N LEU A 10 -2.00 -4.74 42.90
CA LEU A 10 -2.57 -4.34 44.18
C LEU A 10 -3.37 -3.06 43.95
N ALA A 11 -4.69 -3.21 44.06
CA ALA A 11 -5.64 -2.13 44.20
C ALA A 11 -5.42 -1.44 45.55
N ALA A 12 -5.48 -0.11 45.55
CA ALA A 12 -5.75 0.66 46.76
C ALA A 12 -6.89 1.64 46.46
N ALA A 13 -7.99 1.43 47.18
CA ALA A 13 -9.14 2.33 47.21
C ALA A 13 -8.70 3.71 47.72
N VAL A 14 -9.05 4.76 47.00
CA VAL A 14 -8.89 6.14 47.47
C VAL A 14 -10.21 6.55 48.12
N GLY A 15 -10.14 6.85 49.42
CA GLY A 15 -11.23 7.47 50.16
C GLY A 15 -11.49 8.89 49.63
N VAL A 16 -12.76 9.19 49.39
CA VAL A 16 -13.23 10.51 48.96
C VAL A 16 -13.20 11.45 50.17
N PHE A 17 -12.17 12.31 50.25
CA PHE A 17 -12.25 13.56 51.02
C PHE A 17 -12.55 14.70 50.04
N GLY A 18 -13.70 15.35 50.23
CA GLY A 18 -14.08 16.54 49.51
C GLY A 18 -13.13 17.69 49.84
N LEU A 19 -12.30 18.05 48.86
CA LEU A 19 -11.62 19.33 48.78
C LEU A 19 -12.23 20.09 47.61
N SER A 20 -12.62 21.35 47.84
CA SER A 20 -13.00 22.28 46.80
C SER A 20 -11.92 22.33 45.71
N PRO A 21 -12.24 22.38 44.41
CA PRO A 21 -11.23 22.47 43.38
C PRO A 21 -10.56 23.85 43.49
N ALA A 22 -9.42 23.91 44.17
CA ALA A 22 -8.46 24.94 43.86
C ALA A 22 -8.10 24.74 42.39
N ALA A 23 -8.23 25.79 41.58
CA ALA A 23 -7.70 25.79 40.24
C ALA A 23 -6.18 25.65 40.37
N TYR A 24 -5.68 24.42 40.29
CA TYR A 24 -4.25 24.17 40.17
C TYR A 24 -3.88 24.51 38.71
N ALA A 25 -2.72 25.14 38.58
CA ALA A 25 -2.27 25.69 37.32
C ALA A 25 -1.31 24.70 36.67
N ASP A 26 -1.42 24.54 35.35
CA ASP A 26 -0.45 23.79 34.55
C ASP A 26 0.99 24.21 34.90
N THR A 27 1.88 23.23 35.06
CA THR A 27 3.28 23.51 35.35
C THR A 27 4.12 23.35 34.09
N THR A 28 4.66 24.46 33.59
CA THR A 28 5.54 24.50 32.42
C THR A 28 7.00 24.50 32.83
N THR A 29 7.80 23.60 32.24
CA THR A 29 9.25 23.49 32.47
C THR A 29 9.98 23.36 31.14
N THR A 30 11.10 24.06 30.97
CA THR A 30 11.98 23.87 29.81
C THR A 30 12.91 22.68 30.04
N LEU A 31 13.00 21.77 29.07
CA LEU A 31 13.90 20.63 29.06
C LEU A 31 15.07 20.88 28.11
N THR A 32 16.27 20.56 28.57
CA THR A 32 17.44 20.42 27.70
C THR A 32 17.26 19.23 26.75
N ALA A 33 18.03 19.17 25.66
CA ALA A 33 17.99 18.04 24.74
C ALA A 33 18.29 16.69 25.44
N THR A 34 19.21 16.66 26.39
CA THR A 34 19.53 15.43 27.16
C THR A 34 18.36 14.98 28.04
N GLU A 35 17.70 15.92 28.74
CA GLU A 35 16.51 15.61 29.55
C GLU A 35 15.34 15.17 28.65
N MET A 36 15.23 15.79 27.48
CA MET A 36 14.21 15.44 26.50
C MET A 36 14.43 14.03 25.93
N ALA A 37 15.66 13.67 25.56
CA ALA A 37 16.01 12.33 25.13
C ALA A 37 15.64 11.27 26.19
N ALA A 38 15.96 11.53 27.45
CA ALA A 38 15.61 10.63 28.56
C ALA A 38 14.08 10.50 28.75
N ALA A 39 13.33 11.59 28.58
CA ALA A 39 11.87 11.56 28.64
C ALA A 39 11.29 10.76 27.48
N VAL A 40 11.78 10.98 26.25
CA VAL A 40 11.37 10.22 25.06
C VAL A 40 11.63 8.73 25.23
N ASP A 41 12.80 8.33 25.74
CA ASP A 41 13.13 6.91 26.00
C ASP A 41 12.14 6.26 26.99
N ALA A 42 11.75 6.99 28.03
CA ALA A 42 10.76 6.52 29.00
C ALA A 42 9.37 6.34 28.34
N ILE A 43 8.95 7.32 27.53
CA ILE A 43 7.67 7.29 26.79
C ILE A 43 7.66 6.13 25.79
N VAL A 44 8.75 5.94 25.04
CA VAL A 44 8.95 4.83 24.11
C VAL A 44 8.81 3.49 24.82
N THR A 45 9.44 3.35 25.98
CA THR A 45 9.38 2.11 26.78
C THR A 45 7.96 1.81 27.25
N ALA A 46 7.27 2.79 27.83
CA ALA A 46 5.89 2.63 28.30
C ALA A 46 4.93 2.33 27.13
N THR A 47 5.06 3.08 26.03
CA THR A 47 4.24 2.92 24.82
C THR A 47 4.41 1.55 24.18
N LYS A 48 5.65 1.04 24.10
CA LYS A 48 5.93 -0.29 23.58
C LYS A 48 5.24 -1.38 24.40
N ALA A 49 5.19 -1.24 25.72
CA ALA A 49 4.48 -2.17 26.59
C ALA A 49 2.96 -2.09 26.36
N ALA A 50 2.41 -0.88 26.26
CA ALA A 50 0.99 -0.64 25.99
C ALA A 50 0.54 -1.16 24.61
N SER A 51 1.43 -1.17 23.61
CA SER A 51 1.11 -1.60 22.25
C SER A 51 1.10 -3.12 22.04
N VAL A 52 1.58 -3.92 23.01
CA VAL A 52 1.67 -5.39 22.89
C VAL A 52 0.34 -6.05 22.50
N PRO A 53 -0.82 -5.68 23.07
CA PRO A 53 -2.10 -6.26 22.68
C PRO A 53 -2.62 -5.77 21.32
N GLY A 54 -2.06 -4.68 20.79
CA GLY A 54 -2.55 -3.95 19.64
C GLY A 54 -2.84 -2.48 19.95
N TRP A 55 -3.07 -1.70 18.91
CA TRP A 55 -3.34 -0.27 19.00
C TRP A 55 -4.03 0.26 17.74
N THR A 56 -4.62 1.45 17.86
CA THR A 56 -5.14 2.23 16.73
C THR A 56 -4.57 3.63 16.74
N ALA A 57 -4.49 4.25 15.56
CA ALA A 57 -4.25 5.68 15.42
C ALA A 57 -5.28 6.29 14.47
N ASP A 58 -6.00 7.30 14.96
CA ASP A 58 -6.79 8.18 14.11
C ASP A 58 -5.88 9.32 13.63
N VAL A 59 -5.83 9.53 12.32
CA VAL A 59 -4.99 10.54 11.66
C VAL A 59 -5.91 11.56 10.99
N ARG A 60 -5.68 12.83 11.32
CA ARG A 60 -6.36 13.97 10.72
C ARG A 60 -5.33 14.87 10.07
N PHE A 61 -5.56 15.25 8.82
CA PHE A 61 -4.73 16.21 8.11
C PHE A 61 -5.31 17.61 8.29
N ALA A 62 -4.46 18.62 8.45
CA ALA A 62 -4.91 19.99 8.59
C ALA A 62 -5.69 20.44 7.33
N GLY A 63 -6.85 21.07 7.55
CA GLY A 63 -7.69 21.59 6.48
C GLY A 63 -8.48 20.54 5.69
N ASP A 64 -8.45 19.26 6.08
CA ASP A 64 -9.22 18.19 5.44
C ASP A 64 -10.16 17.49 6.44
N ASP A 65 -11.38 17.20 5.99
CA ASP A 65 -12.35 16.37 6.75
C ASP A 65 -12.02 14.87 6.66
N VAL A 66 -10.99 14.54 5.89
CA VAL A 66 -10.51 13.19 5.71
C VAL A 66 -9.96 12.61 7.00
N GLN A 67 -10.53 11.47 7.37
CA GLN A 67 -10.10 10.68 8.51
C GLN A 67 -9.48 9.38 8.03
N SER A 68 -8.20 9.21 8.36
CA SER A 68 -7.52 7.94 8.20
C SER A 68 -7.46 7.24 9.55
N LYS A 69 -7.60 5.92 9.55
CA LYS A 69 -7.46 5.10 10.75
C LYS A 69 -6.50 3.96 10.48
N LEU A 70 -5.43 3.90 11.27
CA LEU A 70 -4.53 2.77 11.35
C LEU A 70 -4.99 1.86 12.50
N SER A 71 -4.94 0.56 12.31
CA SER A 71 -5.22 -0.44 13.35
C SER A 71 -4.22 -1.57 13.23
N VAL A 72 -3.62 -1.94 14.35
CA VAL A 72 -2.60 -2.99 14.44
C VAL A 72 -3.04 -4.04 15.45
N ASP A 73 -3.23 -5.24 14.96
CA ASP A 73 -3.44 -6.48 15.70
C ASP A 73 -2.09 -7.16 15.84
N ALA A 74 -1.33 -6.70 16.85
CA ALA A 74 0.04 -7.14 17.10
C ALA A 74 0.17 -8.65 17.37
N PRO A 75 -0.73 -9.30 18.16
CA PRO A 75 -0.66 -10.74 18.38
C PRO A 75 -0.74 -11.59 17.11
N ASN A 76 -1.49 -11.13 16.09
CA ASN A 76 -1.62 -11.83 14.82
C ASN A 76 -0.67 -11.30 13.72
N GLY A 77 0.09 -10.24 13.99
CA GLY A 77 0.95 -9.60 13.00
C GLY A 77 0.17 -9.01 11.82
N HIS A 78 -1.01 -8.44 12.10
CA HIS A 78 -1.88 -7.84 11.07
C HIS A 78 -2.06 -6.35 11.30
N ALA A 79 -2.16 -5.58 10.22
CA ALA A 79 -2.56 -4.19 10.28
C ALA A 79 -3.51 -3.82 9.14
N SER A 80 -4.27 -2.75 9.35
CA SER A 80 -5.12 -2.16 8.31
C SER A 80 -5.07 -0.64 8.35
N VAL A 81 -5.11 -0.03 7.16
CA VAL A 81 -5.29 1.41 6.99
C VAL A 81 -6.64 1.65 6.32
N SER A 82 -7.50 2.40 6.99
CA SER A 82 -8.79 2.85 6.48
C SER A 82 -8.75 4.33 6.15
N TYR A 83 -9.48 4.70 5.10
CA TYR A 83 -9.70 6.08 4.68
C TYR A 83 -11.20 6.28 4.54
N ASN A 84 -11.76 7.27 5.25
CA ASN A 84 -13.21 7.53 5.28
C ASN A 84 -14.05 6.26 5.55
N GLY A 85 -13.62 5.47 6.53
CA GLY A 85 -14.28 4.23 6.95
C GLY A 85 -14.15 3.04 5.99
N GLN A 86 -13.38 3.17 4.90
CA GLN A 86 -13.11 2.07 3.96
C GLN A 86 -11.65 1.62 4.05
N VAL A 87 -11.42 0.32 4.30
CA VAL A 87 -10.06 -0.23 4.35
C VAL A 87 -9.41 -0.22 2.97
N GLN A 88 -8.33 0.55 2.84
CA GLN A 88 -7.55 0.71 1.60
C GLN A 88 -6.37 -0.27 1.53
N VAL A 89 -5.76 -0.55 2.68
CA VAL A 89 -4.58 -1.40 2.77
C VAL A 89 -4.72 -2.35 3.95
N TYR A 90 -4.28 -3.59 3.78
CA TYR A 90 -3.91 -4.47 4.88
C TYR A 90 -2.43 -4.81 4.77
N ALA A 91 -1.77 -5.01 5.91
CA ALA A 91 -0.40 -5.45 5.98
C ALA A 91 -0.30 -6.69 6.88
N VAL A 92 0.62 -7.58 6.52
CA VAL A 92 0.97 -8.76 7.31
C VAL A 92 2.47 -8.71 7.55
N ASP A 93 2.83 -8.73 8.83
CA ASP A 93 4.19 -8.57 9.31
C ASP A 93 5.14 -9.58 8.63
N HIS A 94 6.24 -9.08 8.06
CA HIS A 94 7.24 -9.82 7.30
C HIS A 94 6.67 -10.74 6.20
N GLN A 95 5.51 -10.40 5.64
CA GLN A 95 4.86 -11.18 4.59
C GLN A 95 4.51 -10.35 3.37
N GLY A 96 3.77 -9.24 3.55
CA GLY A 96 3.40 -8.37 2.46
C GLY A 96 2.15 -7.56 2.72
N MET A 97 1.58 -7.03 1.64
CA MET A 97 0.46 -6.09 1.72
C MET A 97 -0.67 -6.43 0.76
N TYR A 98 -1.88 -6.05 1.13
CA TYR A 98 -3.09 -6.10 0.31
C TYR A 98 -3.51 -4.68 -0.02
N GLY A 99 -3.43 -4.25 -1.28
CA GLY A 99 -3.93 -2.96 -1.75
C GLY A 99 -5.28 -3.07 -2.45
N VAL A 100 -6.16 -2.07 -2.33
CA VAL A 100 -7.43 -2.03 -3.08
C VAL A 100 -7.19 -1.93 -4.60
N ILE A 101 -7.96 -2.71 -5.36
CA ILE A 101 -8.00 -2.64 -6.83
C ILE A 101 -8.93 -1.51 -7.29
N SER A 102 -8.36 -0.31 -7.43
CA SER A 102 -9.08 0.90 -7.85
C SER A 102 -9.17 1.08 -9.38
N ASN A 103 -8.36 0.35 -10.16
CA ASN A 103 -8.36 0.47 -11.62
C ASN A 103 -9.57 -0.22 -12.28
N ALA A 104 -10.34 0.52 -13.08
CA ALA A 104 -11.55 0.00 -13.75
C ALA A 104 -11.27 -1.14 -14.73
N THR A 105 -10.13 -1.10 -15.44
CA THR A 105 -9.73 -2.16 -16.39
C THR A 105 -9.41 -3.46 -15.67
N GLN A 106 -8.70 -3.39 -14.54
CA GLN A 106 -8.40 -4.55 -13.70
C GLN A 106 -9.68 -5.20 -13.14
N ARG A 107 -10.63 -4.37 -12.66
CA ARG A 107 -11.95 -4.88 -12.22
C ARG A 107 -12.74 -5.52 -13.35
N ALA A 108 -12.75 -4.92 -14.54
CA ALA A 108 -13.41 -5.50 -15.71
C ALA A 108 -12.75 -6.84 -16.12
N ALA A 109 -11.42 -6.93 -16.04
CA ALA A 109 -10.69 -8.16 -16.30
C ALA A 109 -11.06 -9.27 -15.30
N LEU A 110 -11.11 -8.97 -14.00
CA LEU A 110 -11.57 -9.89 -12.96
C LEU A 110 -13.02 -10.34 -13.17
N LYS A 111 -13.92 -9.41 -13.55
CA LYS A 111 -15.31 -9.75 -13.90
C LYS A 111 -15.38 -10.70 -15.10
N SER A 112 -14.52 -10.53 -16.11
CA SER A 112 -14.48 -11.38 -17.30
C SER A 112 -14.10 -12.84 -17.03
N ILE A 113 -13.44 -13.11 -15.90
CA ILE A 113 -13.05 -14.45 -15.46
C ILE A 113 -13.96 -15.00 -14.34
N GLY A 114 -15.09 -14.34 -14.09
CA GLY A 114 -16.05 -14.77 -13.07
C GLY A 114 -15.60 -14.50 -11.63
N ARG A 115 -14.64 -13.57 -11.40
CA ARG A 115 -14.16 -13.21 -10.06
C ARG A 115 -14.45 -11.75 -9.67
N PRO A 116 -15.70 -11.26 -9.73
CA PRO A 116 -16.02 -9.87 -9.39
C PRO A 116 -15.87 -9.54 -7.90
N GLY A 117 -15.81 -10.56 -7.02
CA GLY A 117 -15.61 -10.39 -5.58
C GLY A 117 -14.18 -10.05 -5.15
N VAL A 118 -13.20 -10.14 -6.07
CA VAL A 118 -11.81 -9.78 -5.79
C VAL A 118 -11.69 -8.27 -5.70
N ARG A 119 -11.32 -7.77 -4.51
CA ARG A 119 -11.17 -6.34 -4.20
C ARG A 119 -9.73 -5.94 -3.91
N TYR A 120 -8.88 -6.90 -3.53
CA TYR A 120 -7.53 -6.64 -3.09
C TYR A 120 -6.48 -7.35 -3.95
N VAL A 121 -5.36 -6.68 -4.18
CA VAL A 121 -4.16 -7.27 -4.77
C VAL A 121 -3.14 -7.50 -3.66
N TYR A 122 -2.64 -8.73 -3.55
CA TYR A 122 -1.58 -9.09 -2.62
C TYR A 122 -0.21 -9.00 -3.28
N GLU A 123 0.67 -8.25 -2.67
CA GLU A 123 2.07 -8.10 -3.04
C GLU A 123 2.95 -8.63 -1.90
N VAL A 124 3.88 -9.51 -2.25
CA VAL A 124 4.85 -10.04 -1.28
C VAL A 124 5.85 -8.93 -0.97
N ASP A 125 5.97 -8.61 0.31
CA ASP A 125 6.96 -7.67 0.80
C ASP A 125 7.42 -8.13 2.18
N LYS A 126 8.65 -8.65 2.24
CA LYS A 126 9.26 -9.16 3.46
C LYS A 126 9.83 -8.06 4.34
N SER A 127 9.92 -6.84 3.82
CA SER A 127 10.41 -5.67 4.56
C SER A 127 9.32 -4.98 5.39
N VAL A 128 8.04 -5.38 5.22
CA VAL A 128 6.95 -4.94 6.09
C VAL A 128 7.27 -5.32 7.53
N ASP A 129 7.39 -4.30 8.37
CA ASP A 129 7.52 -4.39 9.83
C ASP A 129 6.41 -3.50 10.41
N LEU A 130 5.52 -4.08 11.20
CA LEU A 130 4.40 -3.33 11.78
C LEU A 130 4.82 -2.38 12.92
N GLY A 131 6.09 -2.44 13.34
CA GLY A 131 6.72 -1.45 14.21
C GLY A 131 5.99 -1.22 15.54
N THR A 132 6.28 -0.08 16.16
CA THR A 132 5.57 0.41 17.35
C THR A 132 5.05 1.83 17.07
N PRO A 133 4.00 2.31 17.75
CA PRO A 133 3.45 3.65 17.51
C PRO A 133 4.51 4.77 17.54
N VAL A 134 5.48 4.65 18.42
CA VAL A 134 6.56 5.64 18.60
C VAL A 134 7.53 5.74 17.42
N SER A 135 7.68 4.70 16.60
CA SER A 135 8.46 4.84 15.36
C SER A 135 7.75 5.71 14.32
N PHE A 136 6.42 5.85 14.41
CA PHE A 136 5.64 6.76 13.57
C PHE A 136 5.64 8.20 14.09
N ALA A 137 5.95 8.40 15.37
CA ALA A 137 5.92 9.70 16.04
C ALA A 137 7.21 10.53 15.91
N GLY A 138 8.22 10.03 15.18
CA GLY A 138 9.48 10.75 14.96
C GLY A 138 10.36 10.86 16.21
N SER A 139 10.40 9.81 17.04
CA SER A 139 11.18 9.78 18.30
C SER A 139 12.62 10.25 18.15
N ASP A 140 13.29 9.84 17.07
CA ASP A 140 14.69 10.18 16.83
C ASP A 140 14.86 11.69 16.66
N THR A 141 14.00 12.33 15.87
CA THR A 141 14.00 13.79 15.70
C THR A 141 13.70 14.49 17.02
N PHE A 142 12.66 14.05 17.73
CA PHE A 142 12.20 14.71 18.95
C PHE A 142 13.17 14.60 20.12
N SER A 143 13.96 13.53 20.18
CA SER A 143 14.97 13.31 21.21
C SER A 143 16.17 14.27 21.12
N THR A 144 16.33 14.99 20.00
CA THR A 144 17.52 15.82 19.74
C THR A 144 17.31 17.32 19.96
N ILE A 145 16.08 17.73 20.25
CA ILE A 145 15.72 19.14 20.41
C ILE A 145 15.45 19.48 21.88
N SER A 146 15.67 20.75 22.25
CA SER A 146 15.11 21.29 23.49
C SER A 146 13.60 21.44 23.36
N ALA A 147 12.87 21.18 24.43
CA ALA A 147 11.41 21.18 24.41
C ALA A 147 10.84 21.84 25.67
N SER A 148 9.60 22.28 25.59
CA SER A 148 8.78 22.63 26.74
C SER A 148 8.03 21.38 27.20
N LYS A 149 7.96 21.16 28.52
CA LYS A 149 7.13 20.16 29.17
C LYS A 149 6.03 20.87 29.95
N VAL A 150 4.77 20.56 29.67
CA VAL A 150 3.61 21.03 30.44
C VAL A 150 3.02 19.84 31.17
N SER A 151 3.01 19.89 32.50
CA SER A 151 2.37 18.85 33.33
C SER A 151 1.00 19.34 33.77
N HIS A 152 -0.01 18.50 33.55
CA HIS A 152 -1.41 18.80 33.83
C HIS A 152 -1.89 18.15 35.14
N ASP A 153 -2.99 18.67 35.68
CA ASP A 153 -3.57 18.21 36.95
C ASP A 153 -4.13 16.78 36.90
N ASP A 154 -4.52 16.31 35.72
CA ASP A 154 -5.01 14.95 35.50
C ASP A 154 -3.86 13.92 35.37
N GLY A 155 -2.62 14.37 35.53
CA GLY A 155 -1.41 13.57 35.42
C GLY A 155 -0.91 13.40 33.99
N THR A 156 -1.62 13.92 32.98
CA THR A 156 -1.12 13.95 31.60
C THR A 156 0.02 14.95 31.46
N THR A 157 0.80 14.82 30.38
CA THR A 157 1.92 15.69 30.09
C THR A 157 2.03 15.93 28.60
N ASP A 158 2.19 17.19 28.22
CA ASP A 158 2.52 17.58 26.85
C ASP A 158 4.01 17.94 26.75
N TYR A 159 4.67 17.44 25.71
CA TYR A 159 6.02 17.82 25.34
C TYR A 159 5.95 18.53 24.00
N THR A 160 6.42 19.77 23.91
CA THR A 160 6.39 20.57 22.67
C THR A 160 7.79 21.01 22.30
N GLY A 161 8.20 20.72 21.07
CA GLY A 161 9.48 21.15 20.52
C GLY A 161 9.34 21.72 19.11
N GLU A 162 10.20 22.67 18.78
CA GLU A 162 10.31 23.25 17.43
C GLU A 162 11.10 22.30 16.53
N LEU A 163 10.51 21.89 15.40
CA LEU A 163 11.20 21.09 14.38
C LEU A 163 11.96 21.99 13.39
N ASP A 164 11.37 23.14 13.06
CA ASP A 164 11.95 24.20 12.26
C ASP A 164 11.27 25.55 12.61
N GLU A 165 11.53 26.61 11.83
CA GLU A 165 11.00 27.95 12.08
C GLU A 165 9.45 28.06 11.98
N GLN A 166 8.77 27.07 11.41
CA GLN A 166 7.34 27.12 11.11
C GLN A 166 6.55 25.95 11.72
N SER A 167 7.23 24.87 12.11
CA SER A 167 6.59 23.64 12.57
C SER A 167 6.94 23.32 14.02
N THR A 168 5.91 23.15 14.85
CA THR A 168 6.06 22.59 16.20
C THR A 168 5.45 21.21 16.27
N MET A 169 6.11 20.31 17.00
CA MET A 169 5.58 19.00 17.31
C MET A 169 5.24 18.92 18.80
N THR A 170 4.02 18.52 19.11
CA THR A 170 3.56 18.27 20.47
C THR A 170 3.24 16.79 20.66
N TRP A 171 3.92 16.13 21.59
CA TRP A 171 3.59 14.79 22.05
C TRP A 171 2.70 14.89 23.28
N ARG A 172 1.54 14.26 23.22
CA ARG A 172 0.63 14.12 24.37
C ARG A 172 0.85 12.76 25.03
N VAL A 173 1.07 12.77 26.34
CA VAL A 173 1.42 11.60 27.13
C VAL A 173 0.43 11.46 28.28
N ASP A 174 -0.10 10.26 28.51
CA ASP A 174 -0.99 10.02 29.64
C ASP A 174 -0.26 9.88 30.98
N ALA A 175 -1.03 9.75 32.08
CA ALA A 175 -0.48 9.59 33.42
C ALA A 175 0.35 8.30 33.62
N ALA A 176 0.25 7.33 32.70
CA ALA A 176 1.08 6.12 32.69
C ALA A 176 2.39 6.29 31.89
N GLY A 177 2.63 7.47 31.32
CA GLY A 177 3.78 7.75 30.48
C GLY A 177 3.63 7.23 29.05
N VAL A 178 2.41 6.87 28.61
CA VAL A 178 2.15 6.33 27.28
C VAL A 178 1.79 7.44 26.30
N LEU A 179 2.34 7.40 25.09
CA LEU A 179 2.03 8.36 24.03
C LEU A 179 0.58 8.19 23.55
N THR A 180 -0.27 9.20 23.76
CA THR A 180 -1.70 9.17 23.38
C THR A 180 -2.02 10.08 22.20
N GLY A 181 -1.13 10.99 21.83
CA GLY A 181 -1.29 11.79 20.62
C GLY A 181 -0.02 12.50 20.18
N VAL A 182 -0.01 12.91 18.91
CA VAL A 182 1.02 13.76 18.34
C VAL A 182 0.34 14.81 17.48
N ASP A 183 0.65 16.08 17.69
CA ASP A 183 0.24 17.15 16.80
C ASP A 183 1.47 17.75 16.13
N LEU A 184 1.42 17.85 14.81
CA LEU A 184 2.35 18.63 14.02
C LEU A 184 1.58 19.83 13.48
N THR A 185 1.99 21.03 13.88
CA THR A 185 1.31 22.30 13.54
C THR A 185 1.05 22.38 12.03
N ASP A 186 -0.19 22.71 11.65
CA ASP A 186 -0.65 22.90 10.28
C ASP A 186 -0.44 21.71 9.30
N GLU A 187 -0.09 20.53 9.81
CA GLU A 187 0.10 19.32 9.00
C GLU A 187 -0.87 18.19 9.37
N PHE A 188 -0.71 17.59 10.56
CA PHE A 188 -1.54 16.48 10.98
C PHE A 188 -1.59 16.29 12.50
N THR A 189 -2.65 15.64 12.97
CA THR A 189 -2.78 15.11 14.32
C THR A 189 -2.96 13.60 14.29
N PHE A 190 -2.22 12.91 15.16
CA PHE A 190 -2.43 11.53 15.54
C PHE A 190 -3.09 11.45 16.91
N ALA A 191 -4.11 10.60 17.03
CA ALA A 191 -4.68 10.18 18.32
C ALA A 191 -4.54 8.66 18.45
N PHE A 192 -3.80 8.21 19.46
CA PHE A 192 -3.53 6.80 19.71
C PHE A 192 -4.49 6.21 20.74
N SER A 193 -4.79 4.92 20.57
CA SER A 193 -5.52 4.12 21.57
C SER A 193 -4.94 2.72 21.63
N TYR A 194 -4.86 2.17 22.83
CA TYR A 194 -4.17 0.91 23.11
C TYR A 194 -5.14 -0.16 23.59
N GLY A 195 -4.88 -1.40 23.21
CA GLY A 195 -5.67 -2.56 23.62
C GLY A 195 -5.92 -3.54 22.47
N PRO A 196 -6.54 -4.70 22.77
CA PRO A 196 -6.78 -5.75 21.79
C PRO A 196 -7.45 -5.22 20.52
N GLN A 197 -6.83 -5.48 19.38
CA GLN A 197 -7.40 -5.21 18.06
C GLN A 197 -7.72 -6.52 17.33
N ALA A 198 -8.67 -6.47 16.42
CA ALA A 198 -9.01 -7.59 15.55
C ALA A 198 -9.03 -7.12 14.10
N VAL A 199 -7.94 -7.37 13.37
CA VAL A 199 -7.84 -7.03 11.94
C VAL A 199 -8.21 -8.26 11.12
N THR A 200 -9.38 -8.21 10.48
CA THR A 200 -9.85 -9.31 9.62
C THR A 200 -9.25 -9.19 8.23
N MET A 201 -8.35 -10.11 7.89
CA MET A 201 -7.65 -10.11 6.60
C MET A 201 -8.56 -10.48 5.41
N PRO A 202 -8.27 -9.99 4.19
CA PRO A 202 -8.98 -10.40 2.99
C PRO A 202 -8.89 -11.91 2.75
N THR A 203 -10.02 -12.53 2.45
CA THR A 203 -10.05 -13.96 2.09
C THR A 203 -9.42 -14.22 0.71
N ALA A 204 -9.12 -15.49 0.40
CA ALA A 204 -8.68 -15.89 -0.94
C ALA A 204 -9.72 -15.57 -2.04
N ALA A 205 -11.01 -15.52 -1.70
CA ALA A 205 -12.07 -15.10 -2.62
C ALA A 205 -12.03 -13.59 -2.92
N GLN A 206 -11.57 -12.78 -1.97
CA GLN A 206 -11.47 -11.33 -2.06
C GLN A 206 -10.12 -10.82 -2.56
N SER A 207 -9.12 -11.69 -2.70
CA SER A 207 -7.76 -11.30 -3.06
C SER A 207 -7.20 -12.05 -4.27
N ILE A 208 -6.16 -11.46 -4.87
CA ILE A 208 -5.36 -12.05 -5.94
C ILE A 208 -3.91 -11.56 -5.82
N SER A 209 -2.92 -12.40 -6.11
CA SER A 209 -1.53 -11.95 -6.18
C SER A 209 -1.31 -10.91 -7.30
N THR A 210 -0.32 -10.03 -7.17
CA THR A 210 0.10 -9.08 -8.23
C THR A 210 0.32 -9.76 -9.58
N SER A 211 1.07 -10.87 -9.62
CA SER A 211 1.31 -11.62 -10.87
C SER A 211 0.02 -12.22 -11.46
N GLY A 212 -0.88 -12.69 -10.60
CA GLY A 212 -2.22 -13.14 -11.00
C GLY A 212 -3.04 -12.03 -11.63
N LEU A 213 -3.06 -10.84 -11.04
CA LEU A 213 -3.79 -9.68 -11.56
C LEU A 213 -3.23 -9.21 -12.90
N GLN A 214 -1.90 -9.17 -13.05
CA GLN A 214 -1.22 -8.86 -14.31
C GLN A 214 -1.62 -9.84 -15.41
N ARG A 215 -1.57 -11.16 -15.14
CA ARG A 215 -1.99 -12.18 -16.12
C ARG A 215 -3.45 -12.05 -16.54
N VAL A 216 -4.36 -11.81 -15.60
CA VAL A 216 -5.79 -11.62 -15.89
C VAL A 216 -6.03 -10.37 -16.74
N THR A 217 -5.34 -9.27 -16.39
CA THR A 217 -5.43 -8.00 -17.14
C THR A 217 -4.87 -8.14 -18.55
N ALA A 218 -3.71 -8.81 -18.71
CA ALA A 218 -3.12 -9.08 -20.00
C ALA A 218 -4.03 -9.95 -20.89
N ALA A 219 -4.64 -11.00 -20.33
CA ALA A 219 -5.60 -11.84 -21.03
C ALA A 219 -6.86 -11.08 -21.46
N TYR A 220 -7.34 -10.14 -20.63
CA TYR A 220 -8.46 -9.26 -20.95
C TYR A 220 -8.13 -8.28 -22.10
N GLN A 221 -6.92 -7.72 -22.12
CA GLN A 221 -6.47 -6.77 -23.14
C GLN A 221 -5.94 -7.44 -24.43
N MET A 222 -5.74 -8.76 -24.41
CA MET A 222 -5.24 -9.55 -25.54
C MET A 222 -5.92 -9.24 -26.89
N PRO A 223 -7.27 -9.10 -27.01
CA PRO A 223 -7.91 -8.76 -28.28
C PRO A 223 -7.36 -7.47 -28.91
N ALA A 224 -7.28 -6.40 -28.11
CA ALA A 224 -6.81 -5.09 -28.55
C ALA A 224 -5.31 -5.12 -28.87
N ASN A 225 -4.53 -5.79 -28.02
CA ASN A 225 -3.08 -5.93 -28.20
C ASN A 225 -2.73 -6.71 -29.48
N LEU A 226 -3.44 -7.79 -29.79
CA LEU A 226 -3.26 -8.54 -31.03
C LEU A 226 -3.62 -7.72 -32.28
N LYS A 227 -4.72 -6.96 -32.23
CA LYS A 227 -5.11 -6.05 -33.32
C LYS A 227 -4.04 -4.99 -33.57
N ASN A 228 -3.54 -4.37 -32.49
CA ASN A 228 -2.49 -3.36 -32.56
C ASN A 228 -1.19 -3.95 -33.11
N ALA A 229 -0.78 -5.14 -32.64
CA ALA A 229 0.40 -5.82 -33.13
C ALA A 229 0.31 -6.15 -34.63
N ALA A 230 -0.85 -6.63 -35.10
CA ALA A 230 -1.08 -6.91 -36.51
C ALA A 230 -1.00 -5.64 -37.37
N ASN A 231 -1.60 -4.54 -36.90
CA ASN A 231 -1.52 -3.24 -37.58
C ASN A 231 -0.09 -2.68 -37.60
N SER A 232 0.65 -2.77 -36.49
CA SER A 232 2.05 -2.34 -36.42
C SER A 232 2.95 -3.17 -37.33
N ALA A 233 2.75 -4.49 -37.42
CA ALA A 233 3.47 -5.34 -38.36
C ALA A 233 3.17 -4.97 -39.82
N ALA A 234 1.91 -4.65 -40.13
CA ALA A 234 1.52 -4.18 -41.46
C ALA A 234 2.18 -2.83 -41.80
N SER A 235 2.14 -1.87 -40.88
CA SER A 235 2.75 -0.55 -41.06
C SER A 235 4.27 -0.63 -41.19
N ALA A 236 4.96 -1.47 -40.42
CA ALA A 236 6.39 -1.68 -40.57
C ALA A 236 6.76 -2.30 -41.93
N GLY A 237 5.91 -3.19 -42.45
CA GLY A 237 6.03 -3.70 -43.82
C GLY A 237 5.99 -2.58 -44.85
N ARG A 238 5.02 -1.67 -44.74
CA ARG A 238 4.86 -0.51 -45.64
C ARG A 238 6.02 0.50 -45.50
N ALA A 239 6.44 0.82 -44.28
CA ALA A 239 7.50 1.81 -44.04
C ALA A 239 8.85 1.35 -44.59
N LYS A 240 9.18 0.05 -44.47
CA LYS A 240 10.40 -0.52 -45.07
C LYS A 240 10.33 -0.67 -46.59
N SER A 241 9.18 -0.40 -47.20
CA SER A 241 8.97 -0.50 -48.64
C SER A 241 9.16 0.84 -49.37
N GLY A 242 9.85 1.84 -48.79
CA GLY A 242 10.14 3.12 -49.47
C GLY A 242 10.52 2.89 -50.94
N SER A 243 9.66 3.36 -51.86
CA SER A 243 9.60 3.06 -53.31
C SER A 243 9.77 1.60 -53.80
N ARG A 244 10.10 0.64 -52.94
CA ARG A 244 10.51 -0.75 -53.23
C ARG A 244 9.46 -1.77 -52.78
N THR A 245 9.66 -3.03 -53.16
CA THR A 245 8.79 -4.16 -52.80
C THR A 245 8.80 -4.45 -51.29
N THR A 246 7.62 -4.50 -50.68
CA THR A 246 7.40 -4.96 -49.30
C THR A 246 7.88 -6.40 -49.13
N LYS A 247 8.86 -6.63 -48.26
CA LYS A 247 9.36 -7.98 -47.98
C LYS A 247 8.52 -8.67 -46.90
N VAL A 248 7.93 -9.82 -47.24
CA VAL A 248 7.22 -10.70 -46.28
C VAL A 248 8.07 -11.01 -45.04
N ALA A 249 9.38 -11.18 -45.21
CA ALA A 249 10.33 -11.40 -44.12
C ALA A 249 10.33 -10.27 -43.08
N ALA A 250 10.18 -9.01 -43.51
CA ALA A 250 10.16 -7.86 -42.61
C ALA A 250 8.86 -7.83 -41.77
N VAL A 251 7.72 -8.12 -42.38
CA VAL A 251 6.43 -8.26 -41.68
C VAL A 251 6.51 -9.37 -40.63
N ARG A 252 7.05 -10.54 -41.00
CA ARG A 252 7.26 -11.67 -40.08
C ARG A 252 8.18 -11.30 -38.91
N ALA A 253 9.31 -10.64 -39.19
CA ALA A 253 10.26 -10.23 -38.17
C ALA A 253 9.63 -9.25 -37.16
N GLN A 254 8.88 -8.27 -37.65
CA GLN A 254 8.19 -7.32 -36.77
C GLN A 254 7.09 -8.00 -35.94
N ALA A 255 6.30 -8.88 -36.54
CA ALA A 255 5.26 -9.61 -35.83
C ALA A 255 5.84 -10.48 -34.69
N ARG A 256 6.97 -11.15 -34.91
CA ARG A 256 7.66 -11.92 -33.85
C ARG A 256 8.17 -11.01 -32.73
N LYS A 257 8.80 -9.88 -33.07
CA LYS A 257 9.26 -8.91 -32.06
C LYS A 257 8.10 -8.40 -31.19
N LEU A 258 6.95 -8.11 -31.81
CA LEU A 258 5.76 -7.63 -31.08
C LEU A 258 5.13 -8.74 -30.23
N ALA A 259 5.04 -9.96 -30.75
CA ALA A 259 4.55 -11.10 -29.98
C ALA A 259 5.44 -11.43 -28.78
N GLN A 260 6.76 -11.34 -28.91
CA GLN A 260 7.69 -11.49 -27.79
C GLN A 260 7.49 -10.41 -26.72
N ARG A 261 7.22 -9.16 -27.12
CA ARG A 261 6.88 -8.09 -26.16
C ARG A 261 5.55 -8.32 -25.47
N LEU A 262 4.54 -8.82 -26.18
CA LEU A 262 3.21 -9.09 -25.63
C LEU A 262 3.16 -10.35 -24.77
N GLY A 263 4.00 -11.34 -25.07
CA GLY A 263 4.18 -12.58 -24.32
C GLY A 263 5.38 -12.52 -23.36
N GLY A 264 5.83 -11.34 -22.96
CA GLY A 264 6.92 -11.22 -21.98
C GLY A 264 6.58 -11.90 -20.64
N ALA A 265 7.60 -12.06 -19.78
CA ALA A 265 7.54 -12.83 -18.53
C ALA A 265 6.31 -12.54 -17.65
N ASP A 266 5.80 -11.31 -17.67
CA ASP A 266 4.71 -10.86 -16.79
C ASP A 266 3.31 -11.25 -17.29
N ALA A 267 3.14 -11.48 -18.61
CA ALA A 267 1.87 -11.90 -19.19
C ALA A 267 1.70 -13.43 -19.22
N GLY A 268 2.80 -14.18 -19.01
CA GLY A 268 2.88 -15.59 -19.35
C GLY A 268 3.12 -15.76 -20.86
N THR A 269 4.25 -16.39 -21.20
CA THR A 269 4.79 -16.54 -22.56
C THR A 269 3.89 -17.29 -23.55
N ASP A 270 2.78 -17.85 -23.09
CA ASP A 270 1.84 -18.64 -23.89
C ASP A 270 0.63 -17.89 -24.45
N ILE A 271 0.42 -16.60 -24.11
CA ILE A 271 -0.78 -15.88 -24.54
C ILE A 271 -0.76 -15.55 -26.04
N VAL A 272 0.41 -15.23 -26.62
CA VAL A 272 0.52 -14.77 -28.01
C VAL A 272 1.51 -15.62 -28.81
N ARG A 273 1.06 -16.10 -29.97
CA ARG A 273 1.83 -16.94 -30.89
C ARG A 273 1.82 -16.37 -32.30
N VAL A 274 2.87 -16.69 -33.05
CA VAL A 274 3.08 -16.22 -34.42
C VAL A 274 3.37 -17.40 -35.32
N THR A 275 2.63 -17.51 -36.42
CA THR A 275 2.85 -18.55 -37.44
C THR A 275 3.02 -17.91 -38.80
N ASN A 276 4.01 -18.37 -39.56
CA ASN A 276 4.17 -17.91 -40.93
C ASN A 276 3.04 -18.46 -41.81
N ILE A 277 2.50 -17.65 -42.71
CA ILE A 277 1.59 -18.08 -43.77
C ILE A 277 2.20 -17.70 -45.12
N SER A 278 1.76 -18.30 -46.24
CA SER A 278 2.41 -18.19 -47.55
C SER A 278 2.82 -16.76 -47.90
N ASN A 279 1.88 -15.82 -47.78
CA ASN A 279 2.09 -14.40 -48.14
C ASN A 279 2.18 -13.45 -46.93
N GLY A 280 2.56 -13.95 -45.75
CA GLY A 280 2.54 -13.09 -44.56
C GLY A 280 2.76 -13.81 -43.24
N VAL A 281 2.00 -13.38 -42.24
CA VAL A 281 2.06 -13.89 -40.88
C VAL A 281 0.68 -13.90 -40.21
N ARG A 282 0.41 -14.93 -39.41
CA ARG A 282 -0.74 -15.01 -38.50
C ARG A 282 -0.25 -14.75 -37.08
N ILE A 283 -0.86 -13.79 -36.40
CA ILE A 283 -0.66 -13.49 -34.98
C ILE A 283 -1.93 -13.93 -34.27
N TYR A 284 -1.83 -14.80 -33.27
CA TYR A 284 -3.00 -15.31 -32.57
C TYR A 284 -2.72 -15.46 -31.08
N GLY A 285 -3.79 -15.51 -30.30
CA GLY A 285 -3.71 -15.76 -28.87
C GLY A 285 -4.94 -16.47 -28.34
N THR A 286 -4.77 -17.14 -27.20
CA THR A 286 -5.85 -17.83 -26.49
C THR A 286 -5.93 -17.27 -25.09
N ASN A 287 -7.09 -16.75 -24.70
CA ASN A 287 -7.31 -16.31 -23.33
C ASN A 287 -7.35 -17.58 -22.43
N PRO A 288 -6.42 -17.74 -21.48
CA PRO A 288 -6.31 -18.97 -20.68
C PRO A 288 -7.52 -19.19 -19.76
N TYR A 289 -8.27 -18.13 -19.44
CA TYR A 289 -9.42 -18.16 -18.54
C TYR A 289 -10.73 -18.38 -19.29
N THR A 290 -10.98 -17.63 -20.37
CA THR A 290 -12.24 -17.72 -21.13
C THR A 290 -12.18 -18.71 -22.30
N LYS A 291 -10.99 -19.23 -22.61
CA LYS A 291 -10.68 -20.07 -23.78
C LYS A 291 -10.96 -19.40 -25.14
N GLN A 292 -11.28 -18.11 -25.14
CA GLN A 292 -11.50 -17.34 -26.35
C GLN A 292 -10.22 -17.26 -27.18
N LYS A 293 -10.31 -17.70 -28.44
CA LYS A 293 -9.22 -17.61 -29.42
C LYS A 293 -9.41 -16.38 -30.30
N ILE A 294 -8.34 -15.65 -30.53
CA ILE A 294 -8.33 -14.48 -31.42
C ILE A 294 -7.16 -14.60 -32.36
N SER A 295 -7.40 -14.36 -33.65
CA SER A 295 -6.35 -14.36 -34.65
C SER A 295 -6.46 -13.19 -35.61
N TYR A 296 -5.31 -12.71 -36.06
CA TYR A 296 -5.18 -11.71 -37.10
C TYR A 296 -4.16 -12.21 -38.13
N GLN A 297 -4.49 -12.05 -39.40
CA GLN A 297 -3.62 -12.36 -40.52
C GLN A 297 -3.14 -11.06 -41.15
N VAL A 298 -1.83 -10.91 -41.28
CA VAL A 298 -1.19 -9.80 -41.99
C VAL A 298 -0.64 -10.36 -43.29
N THR A 299 -1.24 -9.97 -44.41
CA THR A 299 -0.94 -10.51 -45.73
C THR A 299 -0.36 -9.42 -46.64
N VAL A 300 0.71 -9.75 -47.34
CA VAL A 300 1.31 -8.94 -48.41
C VAL A 300 0.77 -9.48 -49.73
N SER A 301 -0.19 -8.79 -50.34
CA SER A 301 -0.86 -9.26 -51.57
C SER A 301 -0.16 -8.80 -52.86
N SER A 302 0.60 -7.71 -52.79
CA SER A 302 1.41 -7.19 -53.90
C SER A 302 2.57 -6.36 -53.34
N SER A 303 3.46 -5.87 -54.20
CA SER A 303 4.68 -5.14 -53.81
C SER A 303 4.44 -3.98 -52.84
N LYS A 304 3.24 -3.38 -52.81
CA LYS A 304 2.89 -2.25 -51.95
C LYS A 304 1.65 -2.45 -51.07
N LYS A 305 0.91 -3.57 -51.23
CA LYS A 305 -0.36 -3.78 -50.52
C LYS A 305 -0.20 -4.77 -49.37
N VAL A 306 -0.33 -4.25 -48.15
CA VAL A 306 -0.39 -5.05 -46.92
C VAL A 306 -1.78 -4.89 -46.29
N SER A 307 -2.47 -6.00 -46.04
CA SER A 307 -3.80 -6.03 -45.42
C SER A 307 -3.76 -6.76 -44.07
N VAL A 308 -4.67 -6.37 -43.18
CA VAL A 308 -4.89 -7.03 -41.89
C VAL A 308 -6.31 -7.56 -41.89
N LYS A 309 -6.49 -8.86 -41.64
CA LYS A 309 -7.80 -9.51 -41.55
C LYS A 309 -7.95 -10.21 -40.20
N LYS A 310 -9.08 -9.99 -39.51
CA LYS A 310 -9.46 -10.80 -38.35
C LYS A 310 -9.85 -12.20 -38.83
N GLY A 311 -9.25 -13.22 -38.25
CA GLY A 311 -9.55 -14.63 -38.54
C GLY A 311 -10.36 -15.28 -37.44
#